data_AF-A0A7S2ARC0-F1
#
_entry.id   AF-A0A7S2ARC0-F1
#
_cell.length_a   1.000
_cell.length_b   1.000
_cell.length_c   1.000
_cell.angle_alpha   90.00
_cell.angle_beta   90.00
_cell.angle_gamma   90.00
#
_symmetry.space_group_name_H-M   'P 1'
#
loop_
_entity.id
_entity.type
_entity.pdbx_description
1 polymer ?
#
loop_
_entity_poly.entity_id
_entity_poly.type
_entity_poly.pdbx_seq_one_letter_code
_entity_poly.pdbx_strand_id
1 'polypeptide(L)'
;ALRGGSGGDGDAGGATAVAPPQDVAIIDMLLRERLSQTLVQRIARLSCESCAPYQGELAECWNIIGHALQPTVPAVVCGSIAYLQGRFADDLRATVYRSADARLGGIPDAWSLVRAFGRVKFETAAFPSAPAHVWYAAYVAARSGLSQLLLELPERAAPCSDRCPV
;
A
#
# COMPACT_ATOMS: atom_id res chain seq x y z
N ALA A 1 68.60 14.75 28.47
CA ALA A 1 68.29 15.21 29.83
C ALA A 1 66.81 15.59 29.87
N LEU A 2 66.09 15.05 30.85
CA LEU A 2 64.64 15.18 31.06
C LEU A 2 64.24 16.54 31.65
N ARG A 3 63.07 17.03 31.25
CA ARG A 3 61.98 17.71 32.01
C ARG A 3 61.13 18.44 30.98
N GLY A 4 59.80 18.36 30.92
CA GLY A 4 58.78 17.95 31.88
C GLY A 4 57.61 18.90 31.64
N GLY A 5 56.43 18.38 31.32
CA GLY A 5 55.24 19.18 31.02
C GLY A 5 53.99 18.32 31.10
N SER A 6 53.42 18.31 32.30
CA SER A 6 52.20 17.62 32.71
C SER A 6 50.96 18.32 32.15
N GLY A 7 49.89 17.57 31.92
CA GLY A 7 48.53 18.10 31.92
C GLY A 7 47.83 18.07 30.57
N GLY A 8 46.93 17.10 30.40
CA GLY A 8 45.99 17.10 29.29
C GLY A 8 45.32 15.76 29.08
N ASP A 9 44.76 15.17 30.13
CA ASP A 9 43.64 14.23 29.99
C ASP A 9 42.51 14.98 29.26
N GLY A 10 42.46 14.78 27.96
CA GLY A 10 41.37 15.19 27.09
C GLY A 10 40.75 13.94 26.53
N ASP A 11 40.16 13.13 27.42
CA ASP A 11 39.14 12.15 27.09
C ASP A 11 37.99 12.95 26.43
N ALA A 12 38.12 13.16 25.12
CA ALA A 12 37.10 13.78 24.30
C ALA A 12 35.99 12.76 24.21
N GLY A 13 35.17 12.74 25.27
CA GLY A 13 33.96 11.98 25.37
C GLY A 13 33.19 12.16 24.07
N GLY A 14 33.24 11.11 23.25
CA GLY A 14 32.33 10.97 22.14
C GLY A 14 30.96 11.06 22.77
N ALA A 15 30.30 12.21 22.61
CA ALA A 15 28.92 12.40 23.01
C ALA A 15 28.18 11.22 22.40
N THR A 16 27.81 10.26 23.24
CA THR A 16 27.00 9.13 22.80
C THR A 16 25.73 9.75 22.30
N ALA A 17 25.57 9.78 20.98
CA ALA A 17 24.37 10.32 20.36
C ALA A 17 23.20 9.54 20.96
N VAL A 18 22.45 10.21 21.82
CA VAL A 18 21.29 9.61 22.48
C VAL A 18 20.31 9.29 21.36
N ALA A 19 19.97 8.02 21.21
CA ALA A 19 19.03 7.59 20.20
C ALA A 19 17.72 8.38 20.37
N PRO A 20 17.08 8.82 19.26
CA PRO A 20 15.79 9.46 19.31
C PRO A 20 14.80 8.67 20.19
N PRO A 21 13.96 9.34 20.99
CA PRO A 21 13.04 8.68 21.92
C PRO A 21 12.08 7.72 21.21
N GLN A 22 11.77 7.98 19.93
CA GLN A 22 10.97 7.10 19.08
C GLN A 22 11.69 5.77 18.81
N ASP A 23 13.00 5.79 18.55
CA ASP A 23 13.78 4.58 18.25
C ASP A 23 13.90 3.71 19.50
N VAL A 24 14.10 4.33 20.66
CA VAL A 24 14.07 3.63 21.97
C VAL A 24 12.71 2.97 22.19
N ALA A 25 11.61 3.68 21.94
CA ALA A 25 10.26 3.12 22.09
C ALA A 25 10.00 1.96 21.12
N ILE A 26 10.51 2.02 19.88
CA ILE A 26 10.41 0.94 18.89
C ILE A 26 11.14 -0.31 19.39
N ILE A 27 12.39 -0.16 19.84
CA ILE A 27 13.18 -1.27 20.37
C ILE A 27 12.49 -1.89 21.59
N ASP A 28 12.02 -1.07 22.52
CA ASP A 28 11.29 -1.53 23.71
C ASP A 28 10.04 -2.34 23.35
N MET A 29 9.26 -1.91 22.36
CA MET A 29 8.09 -2.66 21.90
C MET A 29 8.48 -4.00 21.25
N LEU A 30 9.53 -4.02 20.42
CA LEU A 30 10.02 -5.25 19.76
C LEU A 30 10.54 -6.28 20.77
N LEU A 31 11.10 -5.84 21.90
CA LEU A 31 11.59 -6.72 22.97
C LEU A 31 10.47 -7.27 23.85
N ARG A 32 9.36 -6.53 24.01
CA ARG A 32 8.26 -6.88 24.93
C ARG A 32 7.10 -7.62 24.27
N GLU A 33 6.86 -7.37 22.99
CA GLU A 33 5.66 -7.85 22.29
C GLU A 33 6.04 -8.84 21.18
N ARG A 34 5.21 -9.86 20.95
CA ARG A 34 5.37 -10.72 19.76
C ARG A 34 5.02 -9.93 18.50
N LEU A 35 5.76 -10.18 17.43
CA LEU A 35 5.51 -9.56 16.12
C LEU A 35 4.06 -9.83 15.68
N SER A 36 3.31 -8.76 15.46
CA SER A 36 1.89 -8.79 15.09
C SER A 36 1.54 -7.60 14.21
N GLN A 37 0.42 -7.65 13.52
CA GLN A 37 0.00 -6.58 12.61
C GLN A 37 -0.22 -5.26 13.36
N THR A 38 -0.80 -5.33 14.55
CA THR A 38 -0.99 -4.18 15.45
C THR A 38 0.35 -3.58 15.90
N LEU A 39 1.34 -4.43 16.22
CA LEU A 39 2.67 -3.96 16.61
C LEU A 39 3.37 -3.28 15.44
N VAL A 40 3.31 -3.86 14.25
CA VAL A 40 3.87 -3.26 13.02
C VAL A 40 3.26 -1.90 12.74
N GLN A 41 1.94 -1.72 12.87
CA GLN A 41 1.29 -0.42 12.68
C GLN A 41 1.77 0.64 13.69
N ARG A 42 1.96 0.26 14.96
CA ARG A 42 2.47 1.15 16.00
C ARG A 42 3.91 1.58 15.74
N ILE A 43 4.76 0.63 15.36
CA ILE A 43 6.16 0.90 14.98
C ILE A 43 6.22 1.77 13.72
N ALA A 44 5.39 1.48 12.72
CA ALA A 44 5.32 2.26 11.49
C ALA A 44 5.07 3.73 11.78
N ARG A 45 4.10 4.03 12.64
CA ARG A 45 3.78 5.40 13.05
C ARG A 45 4.98 6.09 13.71
N LEU A 46 5.61 5.46 14.70
CA LEU A 46 6.76 6.04 15.40
C LEU A 46 7.97 6.25 14.48
N SER A 47 8.22 5.30 13.57
CA SER A 47 9.31 5.37 12.59
C SER A 47 9.07 6.47 11.54
N CYS A 48 7.81 6.65 11.11
CA CYS A 48 7.41 7.73 10.22
C CYS A 48 7.55 9.11 10.90
N GLU A 49 7.19 9.20 12.19
CA GLU A 49 7.31 10.43 12.99
C GLU A 49 8.78 10.81 13.26
N SER A 50 9.69 9.83 13.39
CA SER A 50 11.12 10.09 13.65
C SER A 50 11.93 10.45 12.40
N CYS A 51 11.43 10.14 11.21
CA CYS A 51 12.18 10.27 9.97
C CYS A 51 11.33 10.90 8.83
N ALA A 52 10.93 12.16 9.02
CA ALA A 52 10.07 12.88 8.07
C ALA A 52 10.52 12.84 6.60
N PRO A 53 11.82 12.92 6.24
CA PRO A 53 12.26 12.85 4.85
C PRO A 53 11.92 11.54 4.14
N TYR A 54 11.80 10.43 4.88
CA TYR A 54 11.53 9.09 4.34
C TYR A 54 10.18 8.54 4.79
N GLN A 55 9.25 9.41 5.21
CA GLN A 55 7.98 9.02 5.77
C GLN A 55 7.19 8.09 4.83
N GLY A 56 7.20 8.37 3.52
CA GLY A 56 6.49 7.57 2.52
C GLY A 56 7.09 6.17 2.35
N GLU A 57 8.41 6.10 2.21
CA GLU A 57 9.17 4.87 2.06
C GLU A 57 9.06 3.99 3.30
N LEU A 58 9.14 4.59 4.49
CA LEU A 58 9.00 3.86 5.76
C LEU A 58 7.59 3.31 5.93
N ALA A 59 6.56 4.10 5.65
CA ALA A 59 5.18 3.61 5.66
C ALA A 59 5.01 2.42 4.70
N GLU A 60 5.66 2.47 3.53
CA GLU A 60 5.65 1.40 2.55
C GLU A 60 6.33 0.12 3.07
N CYS A 61 7.55 0.24 3.62
CA CYS A 61 8.28 -0.88 4.19
C CYS A 61 7.50 -1.58 5.30
N TRP A 62 6.89 -0.82 6.21
CA TRP A 62 6.11 -1.39 7.31
C TRP A 62 4.81 -2.05 6.85
N ASN A 63 4.15 -1.51 5.81
CA ASN A 63 3.01 -2.18 5.20
C ASN A 63 3.39 -3.55 4.63
N ILE A 64 4.52 -3.64 3.92
CA ILE A 64 5.03 -4.92 3.38
C ILE A 64 5.28 -5.92 4.52
N ILE A 65 5.98 -5.49 5.57
CA ILE A 65 6.28 -6.34 6.74
C ILE A 65 4.99 -6.82 7.41
N GLY A 66 3.98 -5.95 7.55
CA GLY A 66 2.69 -6.29 8.15
C GLY A 66 1.94 -7.40 7.39
N HIS A 67 2.11 -7.47 6.07
CA HIS A 67 1.54 -8.53 5.25
C HIS A 67 2.39 -9.81 5.20
N ALA A 68 3.69 -9.74 5.52
CA ALA A 68 4.63 -10.87 5.53
C ALA A 68 4.87 -11.49 6.92
N LEU A 69 4.04 -11.15 7.92
CA LEU A 69 4.21 -11.59 9.31
C LEU A 69 4.17 -13.11 9.51
N GLN A 70 3.64 -13.86 8.53
CA GLN A 70 3.64 -15.31 8.57
C GLN A 70 4.88 -15.86 7.84
N PRO A 71 5.70 -16.72 8.49
CA PRO A 71 6.99 -17.16 7.97
C PRO A 71 6.89 -18.23 6.87
N THR A 72 5.69 -18.58 6.41
CA THR A 72 5.52 -19.60 5.36
C THR A 72 5.57 -18.93 3.99
N VAL A 73 6.26 -19.57 3.03
CA VAL A 73 6.34 -19.06 1.64
C VAL A 73 4.95 -18.74 1.06
N PRO A 74 3.91 -19.60 1.23
CA PRO A 74 2.56 -19.25 0.78
C PRO A 74 2.01 -17.98 1.43
N ALA A 75 2.24 -17.78 2.73
CA ALA A 75 1.72 -16.61 3.42
C ALA A 75 2.47 -15.33 3.05
N VAL A 76 3.78 -15.39 2.81
CA VAL A 76 4.55 -14.26 2.27
C VAL A 76 4.06 -13.88 0.86
N VAL A 77 3.83 -14.86 0.00
CA VAL A 77 3.31 -14.64 -1.36
C VAL A 77 1.89 -14.07 -1.31
N CYS A 78 0.97 -14.67 -0.55
CA CYS A 78 -0.39 -14.18 -0.39
C CYS A 78 -0.43 -12.78 0.23
N GLY A 79 0.43 -12.52 1.22
CA GLY A 79 0.58 -11.20 1.84
C GLY A 79 1.06 -10.15 0.84
N SER A 80 2.08 -10.48 0.05
CA SER A 80 2.61 -9.59 -0.99
C SER A 80 1.57 -9.29 -2.07
N ILE A 81 0.81 -10.30 -2.50
CA ILE A 81 -0.30 -10.13 -3.46
C ILE A 81 -1.38 -9.22 -2.86
N ALA A 82 -1.79 -9.47 -1.61
CA ALA A 82 -2.81 -8.67 -0.93
C ALA A 82 -2.37 -7.21 -0.78
N TYR A 83 -1.09 -6.96 -0.44
CA TYR A 83 -0.51 -5.64 -0.40
C TYR A 83 -0.58 -4.93 -1.76
N LEU A 84 -0.11 -5.59 -2.83
CA LEU A 84 -0.11 -5.02 -4.17
C LEU A 84 -1.53 -4.75 -4.69
N GLN A 85 -2.47 -5.64 -4.38
CA GLN A 85 -3.88 -5.45 -4.72
C GLN A 85 -4.51 -4.30 -3.94
N GLY A 86 -4.21 -4.19 -2.64
CA GLY A 86 -4.66 -3.08 -1.80
C GLY A 86 -4.16 -1.74 -2.30
N ARG A 87 -2.86 -1.63 -2.57
CA ARG A 87 -2.25 -0.41 -3.14
C ARG A 87 -2.91 0.00 -4.45
N PHE A 88 -3.11 -0.95 -5.36
CA PHE A 88 -3.78 -0.67 -6.62
C PHE A 88 -5.24 -0.24 -6.41
N ALA A 89 -5.95 -0.84 -5.46
CA ALA A 89 -7.32 -0.44 -5.12
C ALA A 89 -7.39 0.99 -4.55
N ASP A 90 -6.41 1.39 -3.75
CA ASP A 90 -6.30 2.76 -3.22
C ASP A 90 -5.99 3.77 -4.34
N ASP A 91 -5.05 3.45 -5.23
CA ASP A 91 -4.75 4.28 -6.41
C ASP A 91 -5.96 4.42 -7.34
N LEU A 92 -6.72 3.33 -7.52
CA LEU A 92 -7.96 3.32 -8.27
C LEU A 92 -8.99 4.27 -7.65
N ARG A 93 -9.23 4.16 -6.34
CA ARG A 93 -10.14 5.05 -5.60
C ARG A 93 -9.70 6.50 -5.72
N ALA A 94 -8.42 6.78 -5.48
CA ALA A 94 -7.87 8.13 -5.56
C ALA A 94 -7.99 8.72 -6.98
N THR A 95 -7.85 7.90 -8.02
CA THR A 95 -8.03 8.35 -9.41
C THR A 95 -9.49 8.67 -9.70
N VAL A 96 -10.40 7.78 -9.31
CA VAL A 96 -11.84 7.95 -9.53
C VAL A 96 -12.37 9.17 -8.76
N TYR A 97 -12.04 9.32 -7.48
CA TYR A 97 -12.55 10.43 -6.65
C TYR A 97 -12.00 11.80 -7.03
N ARG A 98 -10.83 11.86 -7.69
CA ARG A 98 -10.28 13.11 -8.22
C ARG A 98 -10.85 13.50 -9.60
N SER A 99 -11.50 12.57 -10.30
CA SER A 99 -12.02 12.82 -11.64
C SER A 99 -13.47 13.31 -11.60
N ALA A 100 -13.73 14.46 -12.23
CA ALA A 100 -15.09 14.96 -12.43
C ALA A 100 -15.92 14.04 -13.33
N ASP A 101 -15.27 13.29 -14.22
CA ASP A 101 -15.91 12.41 -15.20
C ASP A 101 -16.30 11.04 -14.64
N ALA A 102 -15.89 10.74 -13.40
CA ALA A 102 -16.18 9.47 -12.76
C ALA A 102 -17.68 9.21 -12.59
N ARG A 103 -18.50 10.28 -12.46
CA ARG A 103 -19.97 10.22 -12.28
C ARG A 103 -20.39 9.12 -11.30
N LEU A 104 -19.76 9.08 -10.15
CA LEU A 104 -20.15 8.18 -9.06
C LEU A 104 -21.51 8.65 -8.54
N GLY A 105 -22.46 7.70 -8.39
CA GLY A 105 -23.75 7.95 -7.75
C GLY A 105 -23.61 8.05 -6.24
N GLY A 106 -24.45 7.32 -5.48
CA GLY A 106 -24.31 7.16 -4.02
C GLY A 106 -23.05 6.40 -3.61
N ILE A 107 -23.10 5.63 -2.51
CA ILE A 107 -21.96 4.80 -2.07
C ILE A 107 -21.60 3.82 -3.20
N PRO A 108 -20.42 3.96 -3.84
CA PRO A 108 -20.12 3.18 -5.03
C PRO A 108 -19.74 1.76 -4.63
N ASP A 109 -20.45 0.77 -5.21
CA ASP A 109 -20.07 -0.63 -5.09
C ASP A 109 -18.77 -0.92 -5.86
N ALA A 110 -18.21 -2.10 -5.64
CA ALA A 110 -16.97 -2.53 -6.28
C ALA A 110 -17.00 -2.39 -7.81
N TRP A 111 -18.13 -2.72 -8.43
CA TRP A 111 -18.32 -2.57 -9.87
C TRP A 111 -18.39 -1.12 -10.33
N SER A 112 -19.08 -0.24 -9.60
CA SER A 112 -19.14 1.18 -9.91
C SER A 112 -17.76 1.82 -9.92
N LEU A 113 -16.88 1.42 -8.99
CA LEU A 113 -15.48 1.86 -8.97
C LEU A 113 -14.70 1.41 -10.22
N VAL A 114 -14.81 0.12 -10.59
CA VAL A 114 -14.16 -0.42 -11.80
C VAL A 114 -14.67 0.29 -13.06
N ARG A 115 -15.98 0.51 -13.17
CA ARG A 115 -16.58 1.22 -14.29
C ARG A 115 -16.11 2.66 -14.38
N ALA A 116 -16.16 3.40 -13.28
CA ALA A 116 -15.74 4.79 -13.23
C ALA A 116 -14.26 4.91 -13.62
N PHE A 117 -13.41 4.02 -13.13
CA PHE A 117 -12.00 3.99 -13.51
C PHE A 117 -11.80 3.71 -15.01
N GLY A 118 -12.58 2.80 -15.58
CA GLY A 118 -12.62 2.55 -17.01
C GLY A 118 -13.07 3.78 -17.82
N ARG A 119 -14.09 4.52 -17.36
CA ARG A 119 -14.53 5.77 -18.00
C ARG A 119 -13.42 6.81 -18.04
N VAL A 120 -12.67 6.96 -16.94
CA VAL A 120 -11.52 7.87 -16.86
C VAL A 120 -10.43 7.44 -17.83
N LYS A 121 -10.09 6.15 -17.88
CA LYS A 121 -9.00 5.68 -18.75
C LYS A 121 -9.31 5.77 -20.24
N PHE A 122 -10.55 5.47 -20.63
CA PHE A 122 -10.98 5.47 -22.03
C PHE A 122 -11.68 6.78 -22.44
N GLU A 123 -11.73 7.76 -21.53
CA GLU A 123 -12.35 9.08 -21.75
C GLU A 123 -13.78 8.95 -22.32
N THR A 124 -14.57 8.02 -21.79
CA THR A 124 -15.89 7.68 -22.33
C THR A 124 -16.91 7.39 -21.25
N ALA A 125 -18.08 8.03 -21.31
CA ALA A 125 -19.18 7.76 -20.40
C ALA A 125 -19.82 6.37 -20.62
N ALA A 126 -19.65 5.78 -21.80
CA ALA A 126 -20.28 4.53 -22.21
C ALA A 126 -19.56 3.27 -21.72
N PHE A 127 -18.52 3.38 -20.89
CA PHE A 127 -17.78 2.23 -20.39
C PHE A 127 -18.66 1.28 -19.50
N PRO A 128 -18.61 -0.04 -19.69
CA PRO A 128 -18.03 -0.76 -20.83
C PRO A 128 -18.97 -0.76 -22.05
N SER A 129 -18.38 -0.72 -23.26
CA SER A 129 -19.12 -0.65 -24.55
C SER A 129 -18.49 -1.47 -25.68
N ALA A 130 -17.34 -2.10 -25.43
CA ALA A 130 -16.58 -2.86 -26.41
C ALA A 130 -15.89 -4.05 -25.70
N PRO A 131 -15.54 -5.13 -26.42
CA PRO A 131 -14.86 -6.28 -25.82
C PRO A 131 -13.58 -5.91 -25.06
N ALA A 132 -12.80 -4.95 -25.59
CA ALA A 132 -11.60 -4.44 -24.90
C ALA A 132 -11.92 -3.80 -23.54
N HIS A 133 -13.07 -3.14 -23.40
CA HIS A 133 -13.52 -2.56 -22.13
C HIS A 133 -13.85 -3.63 -21.10
N VAL A 134 -14.44 -4.75 -21.53
CA VAL A 134 -14.76 -5.88 -20.64
C VAL A 134 -13.49 -6.53 -20.11
N TRP A 135 -12.52 -6.80 -20.99
CA TRP A 135 -11.22 -7.34 -20.59
C TRP A 135 -10.44 -6.37 -19.70
N TYR A 136 -10.55 -5.06 -19.96
CA TYR A 136 -9.96 -4.07 -19.07
C TYR A 136 -10.63 -4.07 -17.69
N ALA A 137 -11.96 -4.17 -17.62
CA ALA A 137 -12.68 -4.29 -16.35
C ALA A 137 -12.27 -5.55 -15.57
N ALA A 138 -12.08 -6.68 -16.26
CA ALA A 138 -11.54 -7.92 -15.67
C ALA A 138 -10.13 -7.73 -15.11
N TYR A 139 -9.24 -7.11 -15.91
CA TYR A 139 -7.90 -6.78 -15.47
C TYR A 139 -7.91 -5.92 -14.21
N VAL A 140 -8.71 -4.85 -14.19
CA VAL A 140 -8.82 -3.94 -13.04
C VAL A 140 -9.34 -4.69 -11.81
N ALA A 141 -10.42 -5.46 -11.95
CA ALA A 141 -11.00 -6.23 -10.84
C ALA A 141 -10.00 -7.22 -10.24
N ALA A 142 -9.27 -7.97 -11.06
CA ALA A 142 -8.23 -8.88 -10.61
C ALA A 142 -7.07 -8.14 -9.91
N ARG A 143 -6.65 -7.02 -10.50
CA ARG A 143 -5.52 -6.23 -10.01
C ARG A 143 -5.82 -5.50 -8.71
N SER A 144 -7.08 -5.16 -8.44
CA SER A 144 -7.53 -4.54 -7.19
C SER A 144 -8.02 -5.55 -6.14
N GLY A 145 -7.86 -6.85 -6.37
CA GLY A 145 -8.33 -7.89 -5.43
C GLY A 145 -9.86 -8.04 -5.36
N LEU A 146 -10.61 -7.48 -6.31
CA LEU A 146 -12.06 -7.60 -6.43
C LEU A 146 -12.44 -8.82 -7.27
N SER A 147 -11.82 -9.97 -7.01
CA SER A 147 -11.92 -11.17 -7.85
C SER A 147 -13.34 -11.73 -7.97
N GLN A 148 -14.21 -11.47 -6.98
CA GLN A 148 -15.65 -11.78 -7.04
C GLN A 148 -16.31 -11.20 -8.30
N LEU A 149 -15.91 -9.99 -8.71
CA LEU A 149 -16.46 -9.35 -9.91
C LEU A 149 -16.15 -10.14 -11.19
N LEU A 150 -15.10 -10.97 -11.22
CA LEU A 150 -14.77 -11.78 -12.40
C LEU A 150 -15.87 -12.80 -12.72
N LEU A 151 -16.57 -13.29 -11.70
CA LEU A 151 -17.70 -14.20 -11.85
C LEU A 151 -18.96 -13.48 -12.33
N GLU A 152 -19.12 -12.21 -11.94
CA GLU A 152 -20.29 -11.38 -12.26
C GLU A 152 -20.15 -10.63 -13.58
N LEU A 153 -18.92 -10.51 -14.11
CA LEU A 153 -18.60 -9.76 -15.32
C LEU A 153 -19.43 -10.17 -16.56
N PRO A 154 -19.68 -11.47 -16.83
CA PRO A 154 -20.53 -11.86 -17.96
C PRO A 154 -21.92 -11.23 -17.91
N GLU A 155 -22.53 -11.13 -16.72
CA GLU A 155 -23.85 -10.54 -16.52
C GLU A 155 -23.78 -9.00 -16.51
N ARG A 156 -22.79 -8.44 -15.82
CA ARG A 156 -22.64 -6.98 -15.66
C ARG A 156 -22.13 -6.27 -16.91
N ALA A 157 -21.46 -6.99 -17.82
CA ALA A 157 -20.95 -6.50 -19.09
C ALA A 157 -21.70 -7.07 -20.31
N ALA A 158 -22.82 -7.77 -20.07
CA ALA A 158 -23.68 -8.39 -21.09
C ALA A 158 -24.04 -7.48 -22.30
N PRO A 159 -24.21 -6.14 -22.17
CA PRO A 159 -24.47 -5.29 -23.33
C PRO A 159 -23.36 -5.30 -24.41
N CYS A 160 -22.17 -5.83 -24.08
CA CYS A 160 -21.04 -5.97 -24.99
C CYS A 160 -20.82 -7.41 -25.50
N SER A 161 -21.42 -8.43 -24.86
CA SER A 161 -21.22 -9.85 -25.21
C SER A 161 -22.11 -10.31 -26.37
N ASP A 162 -23.28 -9.70 -26.56
CA ASP A 162 -24.24 -10.02 -27.64
C ASP A 162 -23.75 -9.62 -29.04
N ARG A 163 -22.51 -9.12 -29.17
CA ARG A 163 -21.89 -8.69 -30.43
C ARG A 163 -20.57 -9.39 -30.76
N CYS A 164 -20.19 -10.44 -30.03
CA CYS A 164 -19.10 -11.32 -30.49
C CYS A 164 -19.72 -12.44 -31.34
N PRO A 165 -19.59 -12.41 -32.68
CA PRO A 165 -19.89 -13.61 -33.47
C PRO A 165 -18.91 -14.71 -33.04
N VAL A 166 -19.44 -15.92 -32.87
CA VAL A 166 -18.66 -17.15 -32.72
C VAL A 166 -17.89 -17.43 -34.01
#